data_AF-A0AAW1M4R3-F1
#
_entry.id   AF-A0AAW1M4R3-F1
#
_cell.length_a   1.000
_cell.length_b   1.000
_cell.length_c   1.000
_cell.angle_alpha   90.00
_cell.angle_beta   90.00
_cell.angle_gamma   90.00
#
_symmetry.space_group_name_H-M   'P 1'
#
loop_
_entity.id
_entity.type
_entity.pdbx_description
1 polymer ?
#
loop_
_entity_poly.entity_id
_entity_poly.type
_entity_poly.pdbx_seq_one_letter_code
_entity_poly.pdbx_strand_id
1 'polypeptide(L)'
;MHAALTIAGLASALAAVAATDDSSSGSKMSRAVASASELLASHCIELAEMAGAEHDRVASAVKSAVDIRSPGDLMTLTAAAATAMRAESALRSRLPKDAKKNATISPYDKGLGEVNHLDAYNSETEDHKFPCVGELQQHTSK
;
A
#
# COMPACT_ATOMS: atom_id res chain seq x y z
N MET A 1 -1.96 3.04 6.73
CA MET A 1 -3.33 3.25 6.21
C MET A 1 -3.39 3.58 4.71
N HIS A 2 -2.49 4.40 4.15
CA HIS A 2 -2.62 4.84 2.75
C HIS A 2 -2.56 3.69 1.73
N ALA A 3 -1.71 2.67 1.93
CA ALA A 3 -1.70 1.52 1.03
C ALA A 3 -3.02 0.74 1.08
N ALA A 4 -3.53 0.45 2.28
CA ALA A 4 -4.81 -0.25 2.46
C ALA A 4 -5.98 0.51 1.82
N LEU A 5 -6.05 1.85 2.00
CA LEU A 5 -7.06 2.69 1.35
C LEU A 5 -6.99 2.63 -0.19
N THR A 6 -5.80 2.75 -0.77
CA THR A 6 -5.63 2.73 -2.22
C THR A 6 -5.93 1.34 -2.80
N ILE A 7 -5.59 0.25 -2.10
CA ILE A 7 -5.93 -1.11 -2.49
C ILE A 7 -7.44 -1.36 -2.38
N ALA A 8 -8.10 -0.87 -1.33
CA ALA A 8 -9.55 -0.96 -1.19
C ALA A 8 -10.25 -0.29 -2.38
N GLY A 9 -9.85 0.93 -2.74
CA GLY A 9 -10.36 1.62 -3.92
C GLY A 9 -10.11 0.84 -5.23
N LEU A 10 -8.89 0.31 -5.43
CA LEU A 10 -8.58 -0.51 -6.60
C LEU A 10 -9.44 -1.78 -6.68
N ALA A 11 -9.64 -2.46 -5.56
CA ALA A 11 -10.46 -3.66 -5.48
C ALA A 11 -11.94 -3.34 -5.79
N SER A 12 -12.47 -2.23 -5.27
CA SER A 12 -13.83 -1.76 -5.61
C SER A 12 -13.97 -1.40 -7.09
N ALA A 13 -12.98 -0.73 -7.68
CA ALA A 13 -12.97 -0.41 -9.11
C ALA A 13 -12.96 -1.69 -9.98
N LEU A 14 -12.14 -2.68 -9.61
CA LEU A 14 -12.10 -3.98 -10.30
C LEU A 14 -13.42 -4.74 -10.20
N ALA A 15 -14.06 -4.73 -9.03
CA ALA A 15 -15.37 -5.32 -8.85
C ALA A 15 -16.42 -4.68 -9.77
N ALA A 16 -16.46 -3.34 -9.83
CA ALA A 16 -17.38 -2.61 -10.69
C ALA A 16 -17.15 -2.91 -12.18
N VAL A 17 -15.88 -2.89 -12.64
CA VAL A 17 -15.53 -3.20 -14.04
C VAL A 17 -15.92 -4.64 -14.38
N ALA A 18 -15.56 -5.61 -13.54
CA ALA A 18 -15.87 -7.01 -13.74
C ALA A 18 -17.39 -7.30 -13.73
N ALA A 19 -18.17 -6.57 -12.93
CA ALA A 19 -19.62 -6.71 -12.89
C ALA A 19 -20.31 -6.21 -14.19
N THR A 20 -19.69 -5.26 -14.90
CA THR A 20 -20.24 -4.71 -16.16
C THR A 20 -19.88 -5.52 -17.41
N ASP A 21 -18.99 -6.51 -17.29
CA ASP A 21 -18.53 -7.32 -18.42
C ASP A 21 -19.54 -8.43 -18.75
N ASP A 22 -20.55 -8.10 -19.58
CA ASP A 22 -21.66 -8.98 -19.99
C ASP A 22 -21.41 -9.66 -21.36
N SER A 23 -20.15 -9.76 -21.79
CA SER A 23 -19.80 -10.46 -23.02
C SER A 23 -20.16 -11.95 -22.90
N SER A 24 -20.96 -12.48 -23.82
CA SER A 24 -21.78 -13.70 -23.75
C SER A 24 -21.08 -15.06 -23.47
N SER A 25 -19.82 -15.06 -23.06
CA SER A 25 -19.05 -16.23 -22.60
C SER A 25 -18.20 -15.98 -21.33
N GLY A 26 -18.10 -14.74 -20.84
CA GLY A 26 -17.27 -14.35 -19.68
C GLY A 26 -17.98 -14.34 -18.33
N SER A 27 -19.31 -14.49 -18.31
CA SER A 27 -20.16 -14.10 -17.17
C SER A 27 -19.92 -14.83 -15.84
N LYS A 28 -19.46 -16.09 -15.83
CA LYS A 28 -19.19 -16.81 -14.57
C LYS A 28 -17.88 -16.38 -13.94
N MET A 29 -16.83 -16.23 -14.76
CA MET A 29 -15.52 -15.80 -14.27
C MET A 29 -15.57 -14.33 -13.86
N SER A 30 -16.16 -13.45 -14.67
CA SER A 30 -16.28 -12.02 -14.33
C SER A 30 -17.05 -11.80 -13.03
N ARG A 31 -18.13 -12.57 -12.79
CA ARG A 31 -18.85 -12.55 -11.49
C ARG A 31 -18.02 -13.09 -10.33
N ALA A 32 -17.26 -14.16 -10.54
CA ALA A 32 -16.36 -14.70 -9.51
C ALA A 32 -15.24 -13.69 -9.16
N VAL A 33 -14.67 -13.04 -10.18
CA VAL A 33 -13.68 -11.96 -10.02
C VAL A 33 -14.31 -10.78 -9.27
N ALA A 34 -15.50 -10.33 -9.66
CA ALA A 34 -16.19 -9.24 -8.98
C ALA A 34 -16.41 -9.56 -7.48
N SER A 35 -16.92 -10.75 -7.17
CA SER A 35 -17.14 -11.19 -5.78
C SER A 35 -15.84 -11.32 -4.98
N ALA A 36 -14.77 -11.85 -5.58
CA ALA A 36 -13.46 -11.91 -4.93
C ALA A 36 -12.91 -10.50 -4.65
N SER A 37 -13.06 -9.58 -5.60
CA SER A 37 -12.64 -8.19 -5.46
C SER A 37 -13.44 -7.43 -4.40
N GLU A 38 -14.75 -7.66 -4.28
CA GLU A 38 -15.57 -7.10 -3.19
C GLU A 38 -15.11 -7.57 -1.81
N LEU A 39 -14.79 -8.87 -1.67
CA LEU A 39 -14.24 -9.41 -0.43
C LEU A 39 -12.89 -8.76 -0.08
N LEU A 40 -12.01 -8.62 -1.07
CA LEU A 40 -10.72 -7.93 -0.89
C LEU A 40 -10.91 -6.46 -0.53
N ALA A 41 -11.86 -5.77 -1.16
CA ALA A 41 -12.18 -4.39 -0.83
C ALA A 41 -12.63 -4.28 0.63
N SER A 42 -13.56 -5.13 1.06
CA SER A 42 -14.03 -5.18 2.46
C SER A 42 -12.87 -5.40 3.45
N HIS A 43 -11.98 -6.35 3.16
CA HIS A 43 -10.84 -6.63 4.03
C HIS A 43 -9.84 -5.47 4.06
N CYS A 44 -9.59 -4.82 2.93
CA CYS A 44 -8.69 -3.66 2.88
C CYS A 44 -9.29 -2.42 3.56
N ILE A 45 -10.62 -2.26 3.55
CA ILE A 45 -11.34 -1.24 4.31
C ILE A 45 -11.13 -1.45 5.80
N GLU A 46 -11.33 -2.67 6.29
CA GLU A 46 -11.10 -3.02 7.70
C GLU A 46 -9.65 -2.73 8.10
N LEU A 47 -8.67 -3.14 7.29
CA LEU A 47 -7.25 -2.85 7.54
C LEU A 47 -6.93 -1.35 7.50
N ALA A 48 -7.60 -0.58 6.64
CA ALA A 48 -7.45 0.87 6.59
C ALA A 48 -7.98 1.53 7.86
N GLU A 49 -9.17 1.13 8.32
CA GLU A 49 -9.81 1.63 9.54
C GLU A 49 -9.01 1.24 10.79
N MET A 50 -8.54 -0.01 10.90
CA MET A 50 -7.61 -0.45 11.94
C MET A 50 -6.31 0.36 11.96
N ALA A 51 -5.87 0.82 10.79
CA ALA A 51 -4.71 1.69 10.66
C ALA A 51 -5.04 3.18 10.87
N GLY A 52 -6.26 3.54 11.26
CA GLY A 52 -6.68 4.90 11.60
C GLY A 52 -7.27 5.72 10.46
N ALA A 53 -7.71 5.09 9.36
CA ALA A 53 -8.50 5.79 8.35
C ALA A 53 -9.92 6.06 8.86
N GLU A 54 -10.42 7.27 8.67
CA GLU A 54 -11.82 7.58 9.00
C GLU A 54 -12.79 7.00 7.96
N HIS A 55 -13.93 6.51 8.45
CA HIS A 55 -14.95 5.86 7.64
C HIS A 55 -15.43 6.73 6.47
N ASP A 56 -15.68 8.02 6.69
CA ASP A 56 -16.11 8.95 5.63
C ASP A 56 -15.06 9.10 4.53
N ARG A 57 -13.77 9.05 4.88
CA ARG A 57 -12.68 9.10 3.90
C ARG A 57 -12.60 7.81 3.11
N VAL A 58 -12.81 6.66 3.76
CA VAL A 58 -12.89 5.36 3.10
C VAL A 58 -14.04 5.33 2.11
N ALA A 59 -15.25 5.69 2.56
CA ALA A 59 -16.46 5.69 1.74
C ALA A 59 -16.32 6.62 0.53
N SER A 60 -15.76 7.81 0.72
CA SER A 60 -15.49 8.75 -0.37
C SER A 60 -14.48 8.21 -1.39
N ALA A 61 -13.39 7.58 -0.92
CA ALA A 61 -12.38 6.99 -1.79
C ALA A 61 -12.93 5.82 -2.61
N VAL A 62 -13.70 4.92 -1.98
CA VAL A 62 -14.35 3.78 -2.63
C VAL A 62 -15.36 4.27 -3.67
N LYS A 63 -16.20 5.24 -3.31
CA LYS A 63 -17.19 5.82 -4.23
C LYS A 63 -16.51 6.43 -5.47
N SER A 64 -15.42 7.18 -5.28
CA SER A 64 -14.65 7.73 -6.40
C SER A 64 -14.04 6.64 -7.28
N ALA A 65 -13.57 5.54 -6.67
CA ALA A 65 -12.93 4.46 -7.40
C ALA A 65 -13.92 3.63 -8.25
N VAL A 66 -15.16 3.40 -7.79
CA VAL A 66 -16.17 2.66 -8.57
C VAL A 66 -16.66 3.44 -9.80
N ASP A 67 -16.43 4.76 -9.86
CA ASP A 67 -16.75 5.58 -11.02
C ASP A 67 -15.72 5.42 -12.17
N ILE A 68 -14.62 4.68 -11.96
CA ILE A 68 -13.58 4.42 -12.96
C ILE A 68 -14.11 3.49 -14.06
N ARG A 69 -13.99 3.93 -15.32
CA ARG A 69 -14.44 3.16 -16.50
C ARG A 69 -13.36 2.97 -17.57
N SER A 70 -12.32 3.79 -17.57
CA SER A 70 -11.25 3.72 -18.57
C SER A 70 -10.17 2.72 -18.16
N PRO A 71 -9.66 1.88 -19.08
CA PRO A 71 -8.49 1.04 -18.82
C PRO A 71 -7.27 1.84 -18.37
N GLY A 72 -7.08 3.07 -18.88
CA GLY A 72 -5.96 3.94 -18.51
C GLY A 72 -6.03 4.43 -17.06
N ASP A 73 -7.24 4.72 -16.57
CA ASP A 73 -7.46 5.14 -15.19
C ASP A 73 -7.23 3.96 -14.23
N LEU A 74 -7.66 2.75 -14.62
CA LEU A 74 -7.42 1.54 -13.84
C LEU A 74 -5.93 1.17 -13.76
N MET A 75 -5.19 1.35 -14.85
CA MET A 75 -3.73 1.19 -14.85
C MET A 75 -3.05 2.23 -13.93
N THR A 76 -3.48 3.49 -13.99
CA THR A 76 -2.98 4.56 -13.10
C THR A 76 -3.25 4.22 -11.63
N LEU A 77 -4.46 3.77 -11.31
CA LEU A 77 -4.83 3.39 -9.94
C LEU A 77 -4.01 2.18 -9.46
N THR A 78 -3.74 1.21 -10.34
CA THR A 78 -2.86 0.07 -10.06
C THR A 78 -1.43 0.53 -9.75
N ALA A 79 -0.89 1.44 -10.55
CA ALA A 79 0.44 2.02 -10.31
C ALA A 79 0.50 2.81 -8.98
N ALA A 80 -0.57 3.54 -8.65
CA ALA A 80 -0.70 4.24 -7.38
C ALA A 80 -0.71 3.25 -6.19
N ALA A 81 -1.48 2.16 -6.27
CA ALA A 81 -1.51 1.13 -5.24
C ALA A 81 -0.13 0.49 -5.03
N ALA A 82 0.54 0.09 -6.10
CA ALA A 82 1.89 -0.48 -6.02
C ALA A 82 2.91 0.50 -5.41
N THR A 83 2.77 1.80 -5.71
CA THR A 83 3.62 2.84 -5.12
C THR A 83 3.34 3.02 -3.64
N ALA A 84 2.07 3.00 -3.22
CA ALA A 84 1.68 3.08 -1.82
C ALA A 84 2.23 1.90 -1.00
N MET A 85 2.23 0.68 -1.56
CA MET A 85 2.84 -0.50 -0.92
C MET A 85 4.36 -0.35 -0.72
N ARG A 86 5.08 0.13 -1.74
CA ARG A 86 6.52 0.40 -1.63
C ARG A 86 6.81 1.52 -0.62
N ALA A 87 6.01 2.57 -0.64
CA ALA A 87 6.13 3.67 0.33
C ALA A 87 5.91 3.17 1.75
N GLU A 88 4.90 2.33 2.00
CA GLU A 88 4.65 1.75 3.32
C GLU A 88 5.82 0.87 3.80
N SER A 89 6.40 0.04 2.93
CA SER A 89 7.61 -0.74 3.25
C SER A 89 8.81 0.15 3.61
N ALA A 90 9.04 1.20 2.81
CA ALA A 90 10.10 2.17 3.08
C ALA A 90 9.88 2.96 4.38
N LEU A 91 8.63 3.21 4.77
CA LEU A 91 8.31 3.83 6.05
C LEU A 91 8.56 2.87 7.22
N ARG A 92 8.15 1.59 7.08
CA ARG A 92 8.40 0.56 8.10
C ARG A 92 9.88 0.30 8.35
N SER A 93 10.72 0.33 7.31
CA SER A 93 12.17 0.11 7.47
C SER A 93 12.87 1.23 8.24
N ARG A 94 12.28 2.43 8.27
CA ARG A 94 12.79 3.60 9.00
C ARG A 94 12.27 3.70 10.43
N LEU A 95 11.27 2.89 10.80
CA LEU A 95 10.75 2.88 12.16
C LEU A 95 11.85 2.36 13.09
N PRO A 96 12.23 3.09 14.16
CA PRO A 96 13.33 2.68 15.01
C PRO A 96 13.03 1.33 15.66
N LYS A 97 13.83 0.32 15.32
CA LYS A 97 13.87 -0.97 16.02
C LYS A 97 14.67 -0.74 17.30
N ASP A 98 14.01 -0.64 18.46
CA ASP A 98 14.56 -0.38 19.80
C ASP A 98 16.10 -0.43 19.91
N ALA A 99 16.75 0.67 19.54
CA ALA A 99 18.15 0.86 19.84
C ALA A 99 18.24 1.47 21.24
N LYS A 100 18.35 0.61 22.24
CA LYS A 100 19.04 0.95 23.50
C LYS A 100 20.42 1.50 23.14
N LYS A 101 20.52 2.82 22.97
CA LYS A 101 21.73 3.65 23.06
C LYS A 101 21.37 5.10 22.73
N ASN A 102 21.35 5.89 23.80
CA ASN A 102 21.20 7.33 23.82
C ASN A 102 22.18 8.01 22.84
N ALA A 103 21.63 8.65 21.83
CA ALA A 103 22.20 9.85 21.20
C ALA A 103 21.03 10.65 20.60
N THR A 104 20.21 11.20 21.49
CA THR A 104 19.19 12.19 21.15
C THR A 104 19.90 13.45 20.64
N ILE A 105 19.81 13.69 19.33
CA ILE A 105 19.69 15.06 18.83
C ILE A 105 18.24 15.18 18.36
N SER A 106 17.37 15.60 19.28
CA SER A 106 15.95 15.85 18.98
C SER A 106 15.78 17.28 18.48
N PRO A 107 15.15 17.52 17.31
CA PRO A 107 14.35 18.71 17.13
C PRO A 107 12.94 18.40 17.64
N TYR A 108 12.66 18.90 18.85
CA TYR A 108 11.36 18.94 19.55
C TYR A 108 10.91 17.70 20.32
N ASP A 109 11.20 17.77 21.62
CA ASP A 109 10.45 17.14 22.70
C ASP A 109 9.12 17.87 22.91
N LYS A 110 7.99 17.15 22.75
CA LYS A 110 6.72 17.40 23.45
C LYS A 110 6.03 16.04 23.66
N GLY A 111 6.14 15.52 24.88
CA GLY A 111 5.64 14.20 25.26
C GLY A 111 4.11 14.06 25.37
N LEU A 112 3.67 12.80 25.28
CA LEU A 112 2.70 12.08 26.15
C LEU A 112 2.10 10.90 25.38
N GLY A 113 2.07 9.72 26.01
CA GLY A 113 1.09 8.66 25.71
C GLY A 113 1.67 7.34 25.19
N GLU A 114 2.10 6.50 26.11
CA GLU A 114 2.34 5.06 25.95
C GLU A 114 1.04 4.31 25.62
N VAL A 115 1.01 3.51 24.55
CA VAL A 115 0.07 2.39 24.41
C VAL A 115 0.69 1.26 23.59
N ASN A 116 0.44 0.04 24.07
CA ASN A 116 1.24 -1.16 23.87
C ASN A 116 1.19 -1.81 22.48
N HIS A 117 2.29 -2.50 22.23
CA HIS A 117 2.66 -3.47 21.20
C HIS A 117 1.58 -4.52 20.87
N LEU A 118 1.48 -4.90 19.58
CA LEU A 118 1.04 -6.25 19.19
C LEU A 118 1.92 -6.76 18.02
N ASP A 119 2.30 -8.03 18.14
CA ASP A 119 3.44 -8.69 17.51
C ASP A 119 3.37 -8.97 16.00
N ALA A 120 4.56 -8.90 15.42
CA ALA A 120 5.19 -9.70 14.35
C ALA A 120 4.33 -10.62 13.45
N TYR A 121 4.46 -10.40 12.13
CA TYR A 121 4.63 -11.49 11.17
C TYR A 121 6.06 -11.38 10.58
N ASN A 122 6.94 -12.31 10.98
CA ASN A 122 8.29 -12.41 10.45
C ASN A 122 8.23 -12.87 8.98
N SER A 123 8.47 -11.96 8.04
CA SER A 123 8.98 -12.36 6.73
C SER A 123 10.50 -12.23 6.78
N GLU A 124 11.13 -13.39 6.64
CA GLU A 124 12.57 -13.56 6.49
C GLU A 124 13.08 -12.61 5.40
N THR A 125 13.91 -11.65 5.81
CA THR A 125 14.62 -10.77 4.88
C THR A 125 15.73 -11.58 4.25
N GLU A 126 15.52 -12.05 3.01
CA GLU A 126 16.60 -12.55 2.17
C GLU A 126 17.57 -11.40 1.86
N ASP A 127 18.75 -11.52 2.46
CA ASP A 127 19.90 -10.64 2.36
C ASP A 127 20.46 -10.64 0.93
N HIS A 128 19.86 -9.85 0.04
CA HIS A 128 20.43 -9.60 -1.28
C HIS A 128 21.53 -8.55 -1.16
N LYS A 129 22.74 -9.04 -0.90
CA LYS A 129 24.01 -8.33 -1.06
C LYS A 129 24.17 -7.88 -2.52
N PHE A 130 23.78 -6.65 -2.84
CA PHE A 130 24.14 -6.02 -4.11
C PHE A 130 25.58 -5.49 -4.02
N PRO A 131 26.55 -5.99 -4.81
CA PRO A 131 27.86 -5.38 -4.88
C PRO A 131 27.77 -4.19 -5.83
N CYS A 132 27.37 -3.03 -5.32
CA CYS A 132 27.51 -1.78 -6.06
C CYS A 132 28.98 -1.34 -5.99
N VAL A 133 29.87 -2.00 -6.73
CA VAL A 133 31.23 -1.51 -6.96
C VAL A 133 31.19 -0.62 -8.20
N GLY A 134 31.04 0.69 -7.99
CA GLY A 134 31.27 1.70 -9.01
C GLY A 134 32.68 2.26 -8.84
N GLU A 135 33.62 1.88 -9.69
CA GLU A 135 34.93 2.52 -9.75
C GLU A 135 34.81 3.90 -10.41
N LEU A 136 34.96 4.98 -9.64
CA LEU A 136 35.17 6.31 -10.19
C LEU A 136 36.63 6.41 -10.67
N GLN A 137 36.87 6.11 -11.94
CA GLN A 137 38.16 6.37 -12.57
C GLN A 137 38.32 7.88 -12.79
N GLN A 138 39.07 8.53 -11.88
CA GLN A 138 39.45 9.93 -12.00
C GLN A 138 40.49 10.08 -13.11
N HIS A 139 40.08 10.56 -14.28
CA HIS A 139 40.99 11.10 -15.28
C HIS A 139 41.13 12.60 -15.08
N THR A 140 42.11 13.01 -14.28
CA THR A 140 42.66 14.36 -14.32
C THR A 140 43.95 14.30 -15.16
N SER A 141 43.89 14.65 -16.44
CA SER A 141 45.13 14.94 -17.17
C SER A 141 45.56 16.36 -16.84
N LYS A 142 46.84 16.52 -16.50
CA LYS A 142 47.54 17.80 -16.57
C LYS A 142 47.88 18.14 -18.01
#